data_AF-A0A3B9CT11-F1
#
_entry.id   AF-A0A3B9CT11-F1
#
_cell.length_a   1.000
_cell.length_b   1.000
_cell.length_c   1.000
_cell.angle_alpha   90.00
_cell.angle_beta   90.00
_cell.angle_gamma   90.00
#
_symmetry.space_group_name_H-M   'P 1'
#
loop_
_entity.id
_entity.type
_entity.pdbx_description
1 polymer ?
#
loop_
_entity_poly.entity_id
_entity_poly.type
_entity_poly.pdbx_seq_one_letter_code
_entity_poly.pdbx_strand_id
1 'polypeptide(L)'
;SEEDNAEFIGQRVSVLVEGLSKTAEKQAARNDEGGGSGLARQLMGRSMCDRIVVFDGNPRLAGSTAEIEIHDCTGTTLIGSIVTRQVQHGSSELLPIIG
;
A
#
# COMPACT_ATOMS: atom_id res chain seq x y z
N SER A 1 3.91 14.00 16.87
CA SER A 1 4.14 13.17 15.67
C SER A 1 3.67 11.74 15.84
N GLU A 2 3.81 11.12 17.02
CA GLU A 2 3.30 9.77 17.29
C GLU A 2 1.81 9.77 17.67
N GLU A 3 1.37 10.73 18.48
CA GLU A 3 -0.04 10.87 18.91
C GLU A 3 -0.99 11.12 17.73
N ASP A 4 -0.56 11.95 16.77
CA ASP A 4 -1.28 12.26 15.53
C ASP A 4 -1.29 11.08 14.55
N ASN A 5 -0.36 10.11 14.67
CA ASN A 5 -0.42 8.89 13.87
C ASN A 5 -1.33 7.84 14.53
N ALA A 6 -1.43 7.85 15.86
CA ALA A 6 -2.24 6.90 16.62
C ALA A 6 -3.75 7.10 16.39
N GLU A 7 -4.20 8.33 16.12
CA GLU A 7 -5.59 8.61 15.71
C GLU A 7 -5.97 7.95 14.37
N PHE A 8 -5.00 7.59 13.53
CA PHE A 8 -5.25 6.83 12.30
C PHE A 8 -5.33 5.31 12.53
N ILE A 9 -4.97 4.80 13.70
CA ILE A 9 -5.07 3.37 14.00
C ILE A 9 -6.55 2.96 14.00
N GLY A 10 -6.89 1.94 13.21
CA GLY A 10 -8.26 1.50 12.97
C GLY A 10 -8.97 2.26 11.84
N GLN A 11 -8.31 3.27 11.25
CA GLN A 11 -8.82 3.96 10.07
C GLN A 11 -8.26 3.33 8.77
N ARG A 12 -9.04 3.48 7.70
CA ARG A 12 -8.64 3.12 6.35
C ARG A 12 -8.15 4.35 5.61
N VAL A 13 -6.96 4.24 5.04
CA VAL A 13 -6.34 5.32 4.26
C VAL A 13 -6.06 4.84 2.85
N SER A 14 -6.30 5.73 1.88
CA SER A 14 -5.92 5.50 0.49
C SER A 14 -4.44 5.80 0.31
N VAL A 15 -3.70 4.81 -0.17
CA VAL A 15 -2.25 4.86 -0.34
C VAL A 15 -1.92 4.62 -1.80
N LEU A 16 -1.19 5.56 -2.41
CA LEU A 16 -0.60 5.34 -3.72
C LEU A 16 0.63 4.45 -3.54
N VAL A 17 0.58 3.25 -4.09
CA VAL A 17 1.67 2.29 -3.97
C VAL A 17 2.76 2.68 -4.96
N GLU A 18 3.85 3.26 -4.46
CA GLU A 18 5.01 3.66 -5.28
C GLU A 18 5.73 2.42 -5.84
N GLY A 19 5.86 1.36 -5.02
CA GLY A 19 6.49 0.11 -5.45
C GLY A 19 6.94 -0.82 -4.33
N LEU A 20 7.64 -1.89 -4.75
CA LEU A 20 8.39 -2.76 -3.84
C LEU A 20 9.36 -1.91 -3.01
N SER A 21 9.35 -2.06 -1.69
CA SER A 21 10.45 -1.48 -0.89
C SER A 21 11.79 -2.04 -1.39
N LYS A 22 12.88 -1.26 -1.37
CA LYS A 22 14.23 -1.70 -1.79
C LYS A 22 14.65 -3.05 -1.19
N THR A 23 14.15 -3.37 0.00
CA THR A 23 14.33 -4.67 0.70
C THR A 23 13.60 -5.82 0.02
N ALA A 24 12.39 -5.57 -0.46
CA ALA A 24 11.61 -6.54 -1.20
C ALA A 24 12.33 -6.85 -2.50
N GLU A 25 12.69 -5.89 -3.37
CA GLU A 25 13.40 -6.14 -4.63
C GLU A 25 14.57 -7.14 -4.47
N LYS A 26 15.38 -6.96 -3.42
CA LYS A 26 16.49 -7.86 -3.06
C LYS A 26 16.06 -9.29 -2.66
N GLN A 27 14.86 -9.45 -2.11
CA GLN A 27 14.23 -10.74 -1.82
C GLN A 27 13.54 -11.38 -3.05
N ALA A 28 13.08 -10.64 -4.08
CA ALA A 28 12.52 -11.28 -5.30
C ALA A 28 13.63 -11.94 -6.09
N ALA A 29 14.76 -11.24 -6.19
CA ALA A 29 15.95 -11.77 -6.84
C ALA A 29 16.55 -12.99 -6.11
N ARG A 30 16.07 -13.35 -4.91
CA ARG A 30 16.57 -14.47 -4.10
C ARG A 30 15.56 -15.59 -3.87
N ASN A 31 14.27 -15.38 -4.11
CA ASN A 31 13.21 -16.34 -3.76
C ASN A 31 12.66 -17.08 -4.99
N ASP A 32 13.54 -17.51 -5.88
CA ASP A 32 13.26 -18.54 -6.89
C ASP A 32 13.59 -19.95 -6.36
N GLU A 33 14.29 -20.08 -5.22
CA GLU A 33 14.86 -21.36 -4.76
C GLU A 33 14.61 -21.75 -3.29
N GLY A 34 13.40 -21.54 -2.78
CA GLY A 34 12.93 -22.46 -1.72
C GLY A 34 12.19 -21.85 -0.54
N GLY A 35 10.96 -22.34 -0.38
CA GLY A 35 10.53 -22.92 0.90
C GLY A 35 10.47 -21.98 2.09
N GLY A 36 9.49 -21.07 2.10
CA GLY A 36 9.08 -20.42 3.34
C GLY A 36 7.97 -19.42 3.11
N SER A 37 6.71 -19.85 3.26
CA SER A 37 5.51 -19.07 3.64
C SER A 37 5.56 -17.53 3.49
N GLY A 38 5.97 -17.00 2.33
CA GLY A 38 6.53 -15.64 2.17
C GLY A 38 6.11 -14.96 0.88
N LEU A 39 4.86 -15.19 0.47
CA LEU A 39 4.23 -14.50 -0.68
C LEU A 39 3.81 -13.06 -0.36
N ALA A 40 3.84 -12.74 0.93
CA ALA A 40 3.56 -11.44 1.48
C ALA A 40 4.84 -10.59 1.32
N ARG A 41 4.75 -9.54 0.49
CA ARG A 41 5.89 -8.72 0.10
C ARG A 41 5.69 -7.31 0.64
N GLN A 42 6.66 -6.82 1.39
CA GLN A 42 6.59 -5.48 1.95
C GLN A 42 6.58 -4.43 0.84
N LEU A 43 5.46 -3.75 0.72
CA LEU A 43 5.22 -2.64 -0.19
C LEU A 43 5.25 -1.34 0.60
N MET A 44 5.63 -0.28 -0.10
CA MET A 44 5.60 1.07 0.45
C MET A 44 4.80 1.95 -0.49
N GLY A 45 3.98 2.80 0.11
CA GLY A 45 3.29 3.84 -0.62
C GLY A 45 3.18 5.12 0.20
N ARG A 46 2.62 6.14 -0.43
CA ARG A 46 2.38 7.43 0.22
C ARG A 46 0.89 7.68 0.31
N SER A 47 0.45 8.11 1.48
CA SER A 47 -0.93 8.56 1.68
C SER A 47 -1.13 9.96 1.07
N MET A 48 -2.38 10.37 0.87
CA MET A 48 -2.73 11.72 0.34
C MET A 48 -2.07 12.85 1.16
N CYS A 49 -1.86 12.64 2.46
CA CYS A 49 -1.24 13.61 3.35
C CYS A 49 0.28 13.44 3.47
N ASP A 50 0.95 12.91 2.42
CA ASP A 50 2.42 12.81 2.34
C ASP A 50 3.07 11.80 3.32
N ARG A 51 2.28 11.13 4.16
CA ARG A 51 2.75 10.12 5.13
C ARG A 51 3.17 8.83 4.44
N ILE A 52 4.28 8.25 4.90
CA ILE A 52 4.80 6.96 4.43
C ILE A 52 3.94 5.85 5.03
N VAL A 53 3.42 4.95 4.20
CA VAL A 53 2.66 3.77 4.64
C VAL A 53 3.38 2.53 4.16
N VAL A 54 3.65 1.62 5.09
CA VAL A 54 4.26 0.32 4.84
C VAL A 54 3.21 -0.74 5.13
N PHE A 55 3.00 -1.61 4.16
CA PHE A 55 2.06 -2.70 4.28
C PHE A 55 2.58 -3.92 3.55
N ASP A 56 2.05 -5.07 3.90
CA ASP A 56 2.41 -6.31 3.23
C ASP A 56 1.33 -6.70 2.20
N GLY A 57 1.73 -6.99 0.97
CA GLY A 57 0.77 -7.28 -0.11
C GLY A 57 1.38 -7.75 -1.43
N ASN A 58 0.52 -7.84 -2.45
CA ASN A 58 0.93 -8.29 -3.78
C ASN A 58 1.66 -7.18 -4.55
N PRO A 59 2.89 -7.39 -5.03
CA PRO A 59 3.65 -6.37 -5.75
C PRO A 59 3.04 -5.92 -7.06
N ARG A 60 2.05 -6.65 -7.61
CA ARG A 60 1.24 -6.19 -8.75
C ARG A 60 0.44 -4.91 -8.47
N LEU A 61 0.31 -4.53 -7.21
CA LEU A 61 -0.36 -3.31 -6.79
C LEU A 61 0.54 -2.07 -6.91
N ALA A 62 1.85 -2.24 -7.19
CA ALA A 62 2.74 -1.13 -7.50
C ALA A 62 2.21 -0.30 -8.67
N GLY A 63 2.14 1.01 -8.49
CA GLY A 63 1.54 1.95 -9.43
C GLY A 63 0.01 2.06 -9.35
N SER A 64 -0.64 1.35 -8.42
CA SER A 64 -2.08 1.46 -8.14
C SER A 64 -2.34 2.07 -6.77
N THR A 65 -3.53 2.63 -6.56
CA THR A 65 -3.99 3.07 -5.25
C THR A 65 -4.61 1.90 -4.49
N ALA A 66 -4.16 1.66 -3.26
CA ALA A 66 -4.67 0.61 -2.39
C ALA A 66 -5.27 1.21 -1.10
N GLU A 67 -6.33 0.60 -0.60
CA GLU A 67 -6.89 0.93 0.72
C GLU A 67 -6.17 0.10 1.78
N ILE A 68 -5.49 0.78 2.71
CA ILE A 68 -4.73 0.15 3.78
C ILE A 68 -5.41 0.46 5.11
N GLU A 69 -5.73 -0.57 5.88
CA GLU A 69 -6.18 -0.43 7.26
C GLU A 69 -4.96 -0.32 8.16
N ILE A 70 -4.83 0.81 8.84
CA ILE A 70 -3.69 1.08 9.73
C ILE A 70 -3.97 0.35 11.04
N HIS A 71 -3.08 -0.58 11.40
CA HIS A 71 -3.16 -1.28 12.68
C HIS A 71 -2.09 -0.80 13.65
N ASP A 72 -1.00 -0.24 13.12
CA ASP A 72 0.14 0.21 13.90
C ASP A 72 0.74 1.46 13.26
N CYS A 73 1.41 2.28 14.07
CA CYS A 73 2.10 3.44 13.55
C CYS A 73 3.39 3.70 14.32
N THR A 74 4.40 4.18 13.60
CA THR A 74 5.64 4.70 14.15
C THR A 74 5.69 6.22 14.00
N GLY A 75 6.68 6.87 14.59
CA GLY A 75 6.79 8.35 14.56
C GLY A 75 6.83 8.99 13.18
N THR A 76 7.15 8.24 12.11
CA THR A 76 7.18 8.74 10.72
C THR A 76 6.51 7.85 9.69
N THR A 77 6.08 6.64 10.07
CA THR A 77 5.57 5.63 9.12
C THR A 77 4.34 4.93 9.69
N LEU A 78 3.29 4.80 8.88
CA LEU A 78 2.09 4.05 9.23
C LEU A 78 2.27 2.60 8.78
N ILE A 79 1.90 1.64 9.63
CA ILE A 79 1.96 0.21 9.34
C ILE A 79 0.54 -0.35 9.28
N GLY A 80 0.23 -1.00 8.17
CA GLY A 80 -1.11 -1.50 7.95
C GLY A 80 -1.15 -2.75 7.10
N SER A 81 -2.37 -3.24 6.92
CA SER A 81 -2.65 -4.37 6.03
C SER A 81 -3.54 -3.91 4.89
N ILE A 82 -3.30 -4.44 3.70
CA ILE A 82 -4.13 -4.10 2.55
C ILE A 82 -5.53 -4.69 2.69
N VAL A 83 -6.54 -3.82 2.57
CA VAL A 83 -7.94 -4.21 2.47
C VAL A 83 -8.29 -4.26 0.99
N THR A 84 -8.20 -5.45 0.39
CA THR A 84 -8.54 -5.68 -1.02
C THR A 84 -10.06 -5.71 -1.20
N ARG A 85 -10.74 -4.60 -0.92
CA ARG A 85 -12.06 -4.36 -1.50
C ARG A 85 -11.82 -3.90 -2.94
N GLN A 86 -12.56 -4.43 -3.91
CA GLN A 86 -12.53 -3.95 -5.29
C GLN A 86 -12.81 -2.45 -5.31
N VAL A 87 -11.78 -1.61 -5.29
CA VAL A 87 -11.92 -0.19 -5.55
C VAL A 87 -11.90 -0.06 -7.06
N GLN A 88 -13.11 -0.06 -7.63
CA GLN A 88 -13.33 0.34 -9.01
C GLN A 88 -12.93 1.82 -9.12
N HIS A 89 -11.65 2.12 -9.29
CA HIS A 89 -11.21 3.43 -9.79
C HIS A 89 -11.56 3.49 -11.29
N GLY A 90 -12.85 3.49 -11.58
CA GLY A 90 -13.42 3.82 -12.87
C GLY A 90 -14.12 5.15 -12.73
N SER A 91 -13.37 6.25 -12.69
CA SER A 91 -13.95 7.59 -12.85
C SER A 91 -12.88 8.62 -13.16
N SER A 92 -12.43 8.60 -14.41
CA SER A 92 -12.05 9.71 -15.28
C SER A 92 -11.41 9.00 -16.47
N GLU A 93 -12.14 8.65 -17.54
CA GLU A 93 -12.47 9.57 -18.62
C GLU A 93 -13.86 9.21 -19.22
N LEU A 94 -14.97 9.57 -18.57
CA LEU A 94 -16.24 9.66 -19.30
C LEU A 94 -16.20 10.95 -20.11
N LEU A 95 -15.52 10.92 -21.26
CA LEU A 95 -15.65 11.96 -22.27
C LEU A 95 -17.10 11.93 -22.77
N PRO A 96 -17.87 13.04 -22.68
CA PRO A 96 -19.19 13.08 -23.26
C PRO A 96 -19.03 13.04 -24.78
N ILE A 97 -19.42 11.92 -25.40
CA ILE A 97 -19.76 11.90 -26.82
C ILE A 97 -21.05 12.69 -27.00
N ILE A 98 -20.92 14.01 -27.20
CA ILE A 98 -22.03 14.82 -27.74
C ILE A 98 -22.09 14.52 -29.24
N GLY A 99 -23.22 13.95 -29.66
CA GLY A 99 -23.54 13.65 -31.06
C GLY A 99 -23.99 14.85 -31.86
#